data_AF-A0ABD3G5A2-F1
#
_entry.id   AF-A0ABD3G5A2-F1
#
_cell.length_a   1.000
_cell.length_b   1.000
_cell.length_c   1.000
_cell.angle_alpha   90.00
_cell.angle_beta   90.00
_cell.angle_gamma   90.00
#
_symmetry.space_group_name_H-M   'P 1'
#
loop_
_entity.id
_entity.type
_entity.pdbx_description
1 polymer ?
#
loop_
_entity_poly.entity_id
_entity_poly.type
_entity_poly.pdbx_seq_one_letter_code
_entity_poly.pdbx_strand_id
1 'polypeptide(L)'
;MLTLNCAIVGLAGSAFPAEIDEGASVASLKDAIKSLNSTKLKNVDASDLQLFLAKTKSKDLAVDEEVTHTDVQKMIQENEMKPLWTIQEVLNDFKMTGENAPRSKQVHVLVVIQTQRGLWLVTGSVENALNSKGIRYNLYWMATMRIGFYDPTRRSGNKNVVFWYQDKKLCFHVLFKTEDAALRFETDLMTGPYTLGSPLTNHVVDTRVALTKAVSTDLQRIFHLDYVPDDSESPQSTNIHIVDLKRFESGRFN
;
A
#
# COMPACT_ATOMS: atom_id res chain seq x y z
N MET A 1 24.80 27.21 -10.57
CA MET A 1 24.78 25.85 -9.97
C MET A 1 24.60 25.96 -8.46
N LEU A 2 23.62 25.22 -7.96
CA LEU A 2 23.19 25.14 -6.57
C LEU A 2 23.31 23.68 -6.09
N THR A 3 23.66 23.48 -4.81
CA THR A 3 23.71 22.14 -4.20
C THR A 3 22.56 21.96 -3.21
N LEU A 4 21.69 21.00 -3.48
CA LEU A 4 20.59 20.61 -2.60
C LEU A 4 20.87 19.26 -1.95
N ASN A 5 21.08 19.24 -0.63
CA ASN A 5 21.08 18.01 0.14
C ASN A 5 19.67 17.39 0.14
N CYS A 6 19.57 16.21 -0.43
CA CYS A 6 18.35 15.44 -0.55
C CYS A 6 18.40 14.25 0.42
N ALA A 7 17.26 13.82 0.96
CA ALA A 7 17.17 12.59 1.76
C ALA A 7 15.96 11.76 1.34
N ILE A 8 16.11 10.43 1.28
CA ILE A 8 15.01 9.51 0.94
C ILE A 8 14.22 9.19 2.21
N VAL A 9 12.93 9.52 2.19
CA VAL A 9 12.05 9.27 3.34
C VAL A 9 11.92 7.76 3.59
N GLY A 10 12.07 7.35 4.85
CA GLY A 10 11.99 5.95 5.27
C GLY A 10 13.28 5.14 5.08
N LEU A 11 14.39 5.78 4.71
CA LEU A 11 15.70 5.15 4.60
C LEU A 11 16.73 5.90 5.46
N ALA A 12 17.20 5.28 6.55
CA ALA A 12 18.23 5.86 7.41
C ALA A 12 19.56 6.08 6.65
N GLY A 13 20.27 7.18 6.96
CA GLY A 13 21.55 7.50 6.32
C GLY A 13 21.46 7.75 4.81
N SER A 14 20.30 8.20 4.31
CA SER A 14 20.05 8.38 2.89
C SER A 14 20.27 9.80 2.37
N ALA A 15 20.92 10.66 3.17
CA ALA A 15 21.22 12.02 2.74
C ALA A 15 22.34 12.04 1.68
N PHE A 16 22.15 12.77 0.59
CA PHE A 16 23.13 12.96 -0.47
C PHE A 16 23.01 14.35 -1.10
N PRO A 17 24.12 14.95 -1.56
CA PRO A 17 24.06 16.20 -2.31
C PRO A 17 23.61 15.96 -3.76
N ALA A 18 22.71 16.80 -4.26
CA ALA A 18 22.34 16.88 -5.67
C ALA A 18 22.68 18.28 -6.21
N GLU A 19 23.44 18.33 -7.30
CA GLU A 19 23.80 19.58 -7.97
C GLU A 19 22.81 19.88 -9.10
N ILE A 20 22.30 21.10 -9.16
CA ILE A 20 21.31 21.52 -10.15
C ILE A 20 21.48 23.01 -10.49
N ASP A 21 21.08 23.41 -11.70
CA ASP A 21 20.99 24.84 -12.02
C ASP A 21 19.72 25.47 -11.41
N GLU A 22 19.81 26.71 -10.94
CA GLU A 22 18.66 27.38 -10.31
C GLU A 22 17.51 27.62 -11.30
N GLY A 23 17.82 27.83 -12.57
CA GLY A 23 16.84 27.96 -13.64
C GLY A 23 16.30 26.62 -14.16
N ALA A 24 16.85 25.49 -13.71
CA ALA A 24 16.34 24.18 -14.10
C ALA A 24 15.00 23.89 -13.40
N SER A 25 14.21 23.00 -14.01
CA SER A 25 12.91 22.60 -13.46
C SER A 25 13.06 21.57 -12.34
N VAL A 26 12.02 21.42 -11.54
CA VAL A 26 11.88 20.34 -10.57
C VAL A 26 11.91 18.97 -11.27
N ALA A 27 11.39 18.85 -12.50
CA ALA A 27 11.52 17.63 -13.29
C ALA A 27 13.00 17.26 -13.54
N SER A 28 13.82 18.23 -13.94
CA SER A 28 15.27 18.01 -14.11
C SER A 28 15.95 17.58 -12.80
N LEU A 29 15.50 18.11 -11.65
CA LEU A 29 16.00 17.68 -10.34
C LEU A 29 15.61 16.21 -10.04
N LYS A 30 14.39 15.78 -10.40
CA LYS A 30 13.97 14.37 -10.24
C LYS A 30 14.87 13.43 -11.06
N ASP A 31 15.20 13.81 -12.29
CA ASP A 31 16.10 13.03 -13.15
C ASP A 31 17.52 12.94 -12.55
N ALA A 32 18.05 14.07 -12.05
CA ALA A 32 19.35 14.11 -11.39
C ALA A 32 19.39 13.20 -10.14
N ILE A 33 18.35 13.25 -9.30
CA ILE A 33 18.23 12.40 -8.11
C ILE A 33 18.20 10.91 -8.49
N LYS A 34 17.42 10.54 -9.51
CA LYS A 34 17.35 9.16 -10.02
C LYS A 34 18.72 8.69 -10.51
N SER A 35 19.44 9.52 -11.25
CA SER A 35 20.79 9.20 -11.75
C SER A 35 21.77 8.97 -10.60
N LEU A 36 21.75 9.81 -9.57
CA LEU A 36 22.64 9.70 -8.39
C LEU A 36 22.34 8.46 -7.53
N ASN A 37 21.08 8.01 -7.48
CA ASN A 37 20.65 6.89 -6.65
C ASN A 37 20.12 5.70 -7.47
N SER A 38 20.68 5.46 -8.65
CA SER A 38 20.19 4.46 -9.62
C SER A 38 20.05 3.05 -9.04
N THR A 39 20.92 2.63 -8.13
CA THR A 39 20.79 1.33 -7.44
C THR A 39 19.57 1.28 -6.51
N LYS A 40 19.32 2.35 -5.76
CA LYS A 40 18.19 2.46 -4.81
C LYS A 40 16.86 2.76 -5.52
N LEU A 41 16.92 3.40 -6.69
CA LEU A 41 15.78 3.84 -7.50
C LEU A 41 15.66 3.07 -8.81
N LYS A 42 16.23 1.86 -8.89
CA LYS A 42 16.35 1.08 -10.14
C LYS A 42 15.02 0.85 -10.86
N ASN A 43 13.95 0.63 -10.10
CA ASN A 43 12.62 0.32 -10.60
C ASN A 43 11.62 1.48 -10.42
N VAL A 44 12.12 2.70 -10.24
CA VAL A 44 11.31 3.90 -9.99
C VAL A 44 11.53 4.88 -11.13
N ASP A 45 10.47 5.33 -11.77
CA ASP A 45 10.60 6.39 -12.77
C ASP A 45 10.80 7.74 -12.10
N ALA A 46 11.56 8.63 -12.74
CA ALA A 46 11.83 9.95 -12.17
C ALA A 46 10.52 10.72 -11.95
N SER A 47 9.51 10.49 -12.81
CA SER A 47 8.15 11.02 -12.65
C SER A 47 7.47 10.59 -11.36
N ASP A 48 7.80 9.41 -10.84
CA ASP A 48 7.21 8.82 -9.62
C ASP A 48 7.87 9.34 -8.34
N LEU A 49 8.96 10.11 -8.46
CA LEU A 49 9.54 10.83 -7.33
C LEU A 49 8.67 12.03 -7.00
N GLN A 50 8.24 12.15 -5.76
CA GLN A 50 7.72 13.40 -5.21
C GLN A 50 8.81 14.07 -4.38
N LEU A 51 8.97 15.37 -4.60
CA LEU A 51 9.97 16.17 -3.91
C LEU A 51 9.25 17.17 -3.01
N PHE A 52 9.67 17.24 -1.76
CA PHE A 52 9.12 18.17 -0.77
C PHE A 52 10.24 18.98 -0.15
N LEU A 53 9.99 20.25 0.13
CA LEU A 53 10.96 21.04 0.89
C LEU A 53 10.95 20.66 2.37
N ALA A 54 12.15 20.43 2.89
CA ALA A 54 12.41 20.00 4.26
C ALA A 54 12.32 21.14 5.30
N LYS A 55 11.70 22.28 4.96
CA LYS A 55 11.58 23.43 5.85
C LYS A 55 10.40 23.28 6.80
N THR A 56 10.65 23.33 8.11
CA THR A 56 9.61 23.60 9.10
C THR A 56 9.64 25.07 9.48
N LYS A 57 8.52 25.63 9.96
CA LYS A 57 8.40 27.04 10.35
C LYS A 57 9.32 27.45 11.53
N SER A 58 10.14 26.55 12.07
CA SER A 58 10.88 26.80 13.31
C SER A 58 12.14 25.94 13.56
N LYS A 59 12.48 24.92 12.76
CA LYS A 59 13.69 24.12 12.98
C LYS A 59 14.23 23.50 11.68
N ASP A 60 15.54 23.61 11.48
CA ASP A 60 16.25 22.90 10.41
C ASP A 60 16.29 21.40 10.70
N LEU A 61 15.97 20.55 9.72
CA LEU A 61 16.14 19.10 9.85
C LEU A 61 17.62 18.76 9.70
N ALA A 62 18.24 18.35 10.82
CA ALA A 62 19.61 17.86 10.83
C ALA A 62 19.68 16.47 10.16
N VAL A 63 20.82 16.19 9.52
CA VAL A 63 21.08 14.96 8.74
C VAL A 63 20.95 13.67 9.58
N ASP A 64 21.06 13.78 10.91
CA ASP A 64 21.11 12.64 11.84
C ASP A 64 19.88 12.52 12.76
N GLU A 65 18.88 13.41 12.66
CA GLU A 65 17.66 13.28 13.47
C GLU A 65 16.70 12.26 12.82
N GLU A 66 16.26 11.28 13.60
CA GLU A 66 15.19 10.34 13.24
C GLU A 66 13.88 11.14 13.09
N VAL A 67 13.58 11.59 11.88
CA VAL A 67 12.40 12.42 11.61
C VAL A 67 11.16 11.58 11.90
N THR A 68 10.37 11.98 12.91
CA THR A 68 9.18 11.23 13.28
C THR A 68 8.18 11.20 12.12
N HIS A 69 7.50 10.06 11.93
CA HIS A 69 6.56 9.86 10.82
C HIS A 69 5.47 10.95 10.74
N THR A 70 5.08 11.54 11.87
CA THR A 70 4.02 12.56 11.95
C THR A 70 4.48 13.92 11.40
N ASP A 71 5.73 14.33 11.67
CA ASP A 71 6.28 15.59 11.16
C ASP A 71 6.50 15.54 9.66
N VAL A 72 7.01 14.41 9.15
CA VAL A 72 7.18 14.18 7.71
C VAL A 72 5.84 14.22 6.97
N GLN A 73 4.78 13.63 7.53
CA GLN A 73 3.46 13.62 6.89
C GLN A 73 2.88 15.03 6.72
N LYS A 74 3.03 15.89 7.73
CA LYS A 74 2.58 17.28 7.64
C LYS A 74 3.37 18.07 6.59
N MET A 75 4.68 17.84 6.50
CA MET A 75 5.55 18.47 5.49
C MET A 75 5.21 18.02 4.07
N ILE A 76 4.86 16.75 3.89
CA ILE A 76 4.41 16.20 2.61
C ILE A 76 3.10 16.86 2.14
N GLN A 77 2.22 17.28 3.04
CA GLN A 77 0.95 17.91 2.63
C GLN A 77 1.10 19.38 2.23
N GLU A 78 2.03 20.11 2.86
CA GLU A 78 2.13 21.57 2.72
C GLU A 78 3.21 22.04 1.74
N ASN A 79 4.24 21.22 1.46
CA ASN A 79 5.47 21.68 0.80
C ASN A 79 5.84 20.93 -0.49
N GLU A 80 4.86 20.43 -1.25
CA GLU A 80 5.14 19.72 -2.51
C GLU A 80 5.72 20.64 -3.59
N MET A 81 6.85 20.24 -4.16
CA MET A 81 7.48 20.94 -5.29
C MET A 81 6.78 20.58 -6.60
N LYS A 82 6.28 21.58 -7.32
CA LYS A 82 5.58 21.36 -8.60
C LYS A 82 6.58 21.06 -9.73
N PRO A 83 6.37 20.00 -10.55
CA PRO A 83 7.34 19.57 -11.57
C PRO A 83 7.74 20.63 -12.60
N LEU A 84 6.81 21.51 -12.95
CA LEU A 84 7.00 22.55 -13.97
C LEU A 84 7.65 23.82 -13.42
N TRP A 85 7.77 23.96 -12.10
CA TRP A 85 8.42 25.11 -11.50
C TRP A 85 9.93 24.97 -11.62
N THR A 86 10.60 26.11 -11.76
CA THR A 86 12.05 26.20 -11.63
C THR A 86 12.45 26.09 -10.17
N ILE A 87 13.69 25.67 -9.92
CA ILE A 87 14.23 25.62 -8.55
C ILE A 87 14.21 27.02 -7.93
N GLN A 88 14.50 28.07 -8.70
CA GLN A 88 14.42 29.45 -8.24
C GLN A 88 13.00 29.85 -7.80
N GLU A 89 11.97 29.52 -8.59
CA GLU A 89 10.57 29.79 -8.21
C GLU A 89 10.18 29.07 -6.92
N VAL A 90 10.59 27.81 -6.77
CA VAL A 90 10.37 27.04 -5.54
C VAL A 90 11.07 27.70 -4.36
N LEU A 91 12.35 28.08 -4.47
CA LEU A 91 13.05 28.72 -3.35
C LEU A 91 12.43 30.08 -2.98
N ASN A 92 11.96 30.85 -3.96
CA ASN A 92 11.28 32.12 -3.74
C ASN A 92 9.96 31.95 -2.99
N ASP A 93 9.10 31.04 -3.43
CA ASP A 93 7.78 30.80 -2.84
C ASP A 93 7.89 30.38 -1.36
N PHE A 94 8.90 29.57 -1.04
CA PHE A 94 9.15 29.06 0.31
C PHE A 94 10.07 29.95 1.16
N LYS A 95 10.42 31.16 0.66
CA LYS A 95 11.29 32.13 1.34
C LYS A 95 12.63 31.53 1.75
N MET A 96 13.23 30.74 0.87
CA MET A 96 14.55 30.11 1.02
C MET A 96 15.60 30.87 0.20
N THR A 97 15.61 32.19 0.35
CA THR A 97 16.56 33.10 -0.28
C THR A 97 17.25 33.97 0.76
N GLY A 98 18.37 34.60 0.39
CA GLY A 98 19.15 35.44 1.28
C GLY A 98 19.67 34.66 2.50
N GLU A 99 19.32 35.12 3.70
CA GLU A 99 19.76 34.48 4.95
C GLU A 99 19.21 33.05 5.13
N ASN A 100 18.09 32.72 4.48
CA ASN A 100 17.45 31.41 4.54
C ASN A 100 17.81 30.51 3.34
N ALA A 101 18.82 30.88 2.55
CA ALA A 101 19.29 30.08 1.44
C ALA A 101 19.78 28.69 1.92
N PRO A 102 19.65 27.64 1.10
CA PRO A 102 20.16 26.29 1.42
C PRO A 102 21.62 26.32 1.90
N ARG A 103 21.91 25.74 3.08
CA ARG A 103 23.25 25.72 3.70
C ARG A 103 23.81 24.30 3.79
N SER A 104 25.13 24.19 3.94
CA SER A 104 25.76 22.88 4.18
C SER A 104 25.24 22.24 5.47
N LYS A 105 25.09 20.90 5.48
CA LYS A 105 24.70 20.07 6.65
C LYS A 105 23.22 20.11 7.07
N GLN A 106 22.34 20.62 6.21
CA GLN A 106 20.89 20.57 6.40
C GLN A 106 20.27 19.76 5.26
N VAL A 107 19.22 18.98 5.54
CA VAL A 107 18.41 18.40 4.46
C VAL A 107 17.52 19.50 3.89
N HIS A 108 17.57 19.70 2.58
CA HIS A 108 16.77 20.70 1.87
C HIS A 108 15.55 20.08 1.20
N VAL A 109 15.70 18.86 0.67
CA VAL A 109 14.67 18.18 -0.11
C VAL A 109 14.43 16.78 0.46
N LEU A 110 13.17 16.49 0.77
CA LEU A 110 12.69 15.14 1.07
C LEU A 110 12.27 14.49 -0.24
N VAL A 111 12.89 13.37 -0.55
CA VAL A 111 12.56 12.52 -1.70
C VAL A 111 11.62 11.44 -1.19
N VAL A 112 10.36 11.56 -1.56
CA VAL A 112 9.36 10.52 -1.33
C VAL A 112 9.22 9.75 -2.62
N ILE A 113 9.47 8.45 -2.53
CA ILE A 113 9.13 7.56 -3.62
C ILE A 113 7.63 7.33 -3.48
N GLN A 114 6.83 8.02 -4.29
CA GLN A 114 5.48 7.53 -4.58
C GLN A 114 5.69 6.27 -5.38
N THR A 115 5.89 5.18 -4.65
CA THR A 115 5.79 3.90 -5.29
C THR A 115 4.36 3.84 -5.81
N GLN A 116 4.20 3.97 -7.13
CA GLN A 116 3.30 3.08 -7.84
C GLN A 116 3.82 1.67 -7.58
N ARG A 117 3.72 1.16 -6.33
CA ARG A 117 3.82 -0.28 -6.11
C ARG A 117 2.61 -0.74 -6.86
N GLY A 118 2.83 -1.25 -8.08
CA GLY A 118 1.76 -1.90 -8.79
C GLY A 118 1.11 -2.84 -7.79
N LEU A 119 -0.17 -2.61 -7.52
CA LEU A 119 -0.85 -3.48 -6.58
C LEU A 119 -0.89 -4.86 -7.21
N TRP A 120 -0.89 -5.88 -6.39
CA TRP A 120 -1.03 -7.24 -6.85
C TRP A 120 -2.50 -7.61 -6.69
N LEU A 121 -3.17 -7.78 -7.82
CA LEU A 121 -4.55 -8.24 -7.86
C LEU A 121 -4.54 -9.76 -7.91
N VAL A 122 -5.18 -10.38 -6.93
CA VAL A 122 -5.50 -11.80 -6.97
C VAL A 122 -6.96 -11.94 -7.34
N THR A 123 -7.21 -12.54 -8.49
CA THR A 123 -8.54 -12.89 -8.98
C THR A 123 -8.73 -14.40 -8.97
N GLY A 124 -9.95 -14.85 -8.77
CA GLY A 124 -10.23 -16.28 -8.89
C GLY A 124 -11.65 -16.66 -8.54
N SER A 125 -11.87 -17.97 -8.44
CA SER A 125 -13.17 -18.52 -8.05
C SER A 125 -13.05 -19.87 -7.34
N VAL A 126 -14.07 -20.18 -6.55
CA VAL A 126 -14.28 -21.48 -5.91
C VAL A 126 -15.57 -22.09 -6.48
N GLU A 127 -15.44 -23.23 -7.16
CA GLU A 127 -16.57 -23.94 -7.76
C GLU A 127 -17.49 -24.55 -6.70
N ASN A 128 -18.80 -24.55 -6.96
CA ASN A 128 -19.83 -25.14 -6.08
C ASN A 128 -19.78 -24.67 -4.61
N ALA A 129 -19.25 -23.47 -4.35
CA ALA A 129 -19.08 -22.93 -3.01
C ALA A 129 -20.40 -22.77 -2.24
N LEU A 130 -21.54 -22.62 -2.95
CA LEU A 130 -22.89 -22.60 -2.34
C LEU A 130 -23.31 -23.91 -1.64
N ASN A 131 -22.57 -25.01 -1.81
CA ASN A 131 -22.88 -26.26 -1.14
C ASN A 131 -22.18 -26.44 0.22
N SER A 132 -21.23 -25.55 0.56
CA SER A 132 -20.31 -25.74 1.67
C SER A 132 -20.25 -24.52 2.59
N LYS A 133 -20.50 -24.75 3.88
CA LYS A 133 -20.56 -23.67 4.87
C LYS A 133 -19.18 -23.07 5.15
N GLY A 134 -19.14 -21.76 5.34
CA GLY A 134 -17.95 -21.07 5.86
C GLY A 134 -16.86 -20.76 4.84
N ILE A 135 -17.03 -21.12 3.56
CA ILE A 135 -16.04 -20.78 2.51
C ILE A 135 -15.85 -19.26 2.42
N ARG A 136 -16.94 -18.49 2.29
CA ARG A 136 -16.87 -17.02 2.16
C ARG A 136 -16.21 -16.38 3.39
N TYR A 137 -16.60 -16.79 4.59
CA TYR A 137 -15.96 -16.34 5.84
C TYR A 137 -14.47 -16.68 5.86
N ASN A 138 -14.09 -17.89 5.47
CA ASN A 138 -12.70 -18.32 5.42
C ASN A 138 -11.87 -17.49 4.44
N LEU A 139 -12.42 -17.12 3.28
CA LEU A 139 -11.74 -16.24 2.34
C LEU A 139 -11.54 -14.83 2.91
N TYR A 140 -12.54 -14.29 3.62
CA TYR A 140 -12.43 -13.04 4.38
C TYR A 140 -11.33 -13.12 5.45
N TRP A 141 -11.25 -14.24 6.17
CA TRP A 141 -10.19 -14.50 7.15
C TRP A 141 -8.80 -14.54 6.51
N MET A 142 -8.64 -15.30 5.43
CA MET A 142 -7.39 -15.37 4.65
C MET A 142 -6.97 -13.99 4.15
N ALA A 143 -7.88 -13.23 3.55
CA ALA A 143 -7.59 -11.87 3.08
C ALA A 143 -7.16 -10.95 4.24
N THR A 144 -7.78 -11.09 5.41
CA THR A 144 -7.40 -10.32 6.61
C THR A 144 -5.98 -10.65 7.06
N MET A 145 -5.65 -11.94 7.15
CA MET A 145 -4.32 -12.41 7.57
C MET A 145 -3.21 -11.96 6.60
N ARG A 146 -3.53 -11.90 5.30
CA ARG A 146 -2.59 -11.48 4.25
C ARG A 146 -2.61 -9.98 3.96
N ILE A 147 -3.34 -9.19 4.77
CA ILE A 147 -3.42 -7.73 4.63
C ILE A 147 -3.95 -7.34 3.24
N GLY A 148 -5.05 -7.96 2.84
CA GLY A 148 -5.77 -7.68 1.60
C GLY A 148 -6.57 -6.38 1.66
N PHE A 149 -6.79 -5.79 0.49
CA PHE A 149 -7.56 -4.57 0.28
C PHE A 149 -8.68 -4.79 -0.73
N TYR A 150 -9.76 -4.02 -0.58
CA TYR A 150 -10.83 -3.99 -1.57
C TYR A 150 -10.31 -3.42 -2.90
N ASP A 151 -10.77 -4.01 -4.00
CA ASP A 151 -10.59 -3.46 -5.33
C ASP A 151 -11.56 -2.26 -5.55
N PRO A 152 -11.07 -1.02 -5.68
CA PRO A 152 -11.93 0.15 -5.87
C PRO A 152 -12.75 0.09 -7.15
N THR A 153 -12.31 -0.68 -8.15
CA THR A 153 -13.03 -0.89 -9.40
C THR A 153 -14.27 -1.78 -9.23
N ARG A 154 -14.40 -2.44 -8.07
CA ARG A 154 -15.42 -3.44 -7.82
C ARG A 154 -16.33 -3.06 -6.66
N ARG A 155 -17.43 -2.39 -7.02
CA ARG A 155 -18.46 -1.91 -6.09
C ARG A 155 -19.85 -2.40 -6.51
N SER A 156 -20.69 -2.70 -5.53
CA SER A 156 -22.12 -2.94 -5.73
C SER A 156 -22.89 -1.85 -4.98
N GLY A 157 -23.48 -0.93 -5.73
CA GLY A 157 -23.99 0.33 -5.19
C GLY A 157 -22.90 1.08 -4.42
N ASN A 158 -23.15 1.37 -3.14
CA ASN A 158 -22.20 2.09 -2.30
C ASN A 158 -21.22 1.17 -1.54
N LYS A 159 -21.37 -0.16 -1.64
CA LYS A 159 -20.55 -1.12 -0.89
C LYS A 159 -19.40 -1.66 -1.76
N ASN A 160 -18.22 -1.77 -1.15
CA ASN A 160 -17.09 -2.45 -1.77
C ASN A 160 -17.31 -3.96 -1.72
N VAL A 161 -17.06 -4.67 -2.83
CA VAL A 161 -17.36 -6.11 -2.93
C VAL A 161 -16.11 -6.87 -3.33
N VAL A 162 -15.57 -7.59 -2.35
CA VAL A 162 -14.38 -8.45 -2.50
C VAL A 162 -14.75 -9.87 -2.93
N PHE A 163 -15.82 -10.45 -2.34
CA PHE A 163 -16.29 -11.82 -2.58
C PHE A 163 -17.76 -11.77 -3.00
N TRP A 164 -18.12 -12.45 -4.08
CA TRP A 164 -19.49 -12.46 -4.61
C TRP A 164 -19.79 -13.80 -5.29
N TYR A 165 -21.07 -14.11 -5.43
CA TYR A 165 -21.50 -15.30 -6.16
C TYR A 165 -21.83 -14.99 -7.61
N GLN A 166 -21.40 -15.88 -8.50
CA GLN A 166 -21.88 -16.00 -9.87
C GLN A 166 -22.36 -17.43 -10.06
N ASP A 167 -23.67 -17.62 -10.13
CA ASP A 167 -24.32 -18.92 -10.05
C ASP A 167 -23.90 -19.68 -8.78
N LYS A 168 -23.23 -20.83 -8.93
CA LYS A 168 -22.73 -21.65 -7.82
C LYS A 168 -21.27 -21.36 -7.45
N LYS A 169 -20.62 -20.43 -8.15
CA LYS A 169 -19.20 -20.10 -7.98
C LYS A 169 -19.06 -18.90 -7.07
N LEU A 170 -18.17 -18.99 -6.08
CA LEU A 170 -17.76 -17.83 -5.29
C LEU A 170 -16.53 -17.22 -5.95
N CYS A 171 -16.69 -16.06 -6.56
CA CYS A 171 -15.64 -15.31 -7.21
C CYS A 171 -15.03 -14.26 -6.25
N PHE A 172 -13.78 -13.87 -6.52
CA PHE A 172 -13.08 -12.91 -5.67
C PHE A 172 -12.05 -12.05 -6.40
N HIS A 173 -11.91 -10.80 -5.93
CA HIS A 173 -10.89 -9.83 -6.32
C HIS A 173 -10.28 -9.23 -5.04
N VAL A 174 -9.00 -9.48 -4.79
CA VAL A 174 -8.30 -8.98 -3.60
C VAL A 174 -7.02 -8.26 -4.04
N LEU A 175 -6.83 -7.02 -3.59
CA LEU A 175 -5.62 -6.25 -3.84
C LEU A 175 -4.61 -6.40 -2.72
N PHE A 176 -3.32 -6.42 -3.07
CA PHE A 176 -2.20 -6.44 -2.13
C PHE A 176 -1.16 -5.39 -2.51
N LYS A 177 -0.48 -4.83 -1.50
CA LYS A 177 0.61 -3.85 -1.69
C LYS A 177 1.94 -4.51 -2.08
N THR A 178 2.08 -5.83 -1.91
CA THR A 178 3.31 -6.59 -2.18
C THR A 178 2.99 -7.91 -2.88
N GLU A 179 3.94 -8.39 -3.70
CA GLU A 179 3.84 -9.67 -4.40
C GLU A 179 3.81 -10.84 -3.41
N ASP A 180 4.67 -10.81 -2.39
CA ASP A 180 4.73 -11.85 -1.35
C ASP A 180 3.39 -12.04 -0.63
N ALA A 181 2.68 -10.97 -0.29
CA ALA A 181 1.36 -11.09 0.34
C ALA A 181 0.32 -11.72 -0.60
N ALA A 182 0.35 -11.34 -1.88
CA ALA A 182 -0.52 -11.91 -2.91
C ALA A 182 -0.24 -13.40 -3.14
N LEU A 183 1.03 -13.79 -3.27
CA LEU A 183 1.45 -15.18 -3.47
C LEU A 183 1.16 -16.05 -2.24
N ARG A 184 1.26 -15.51 -1.02
CA ARG A 184 0.85 -16.22 0.20
C ARG A 184 -0.66 -16.45 0.24
N PHE A 185 -1.45 -15.44 -0.15
CA PHE A 185 -2.90 -15.60 -0.26
C PHE A 185 -3.26 -16.64 -1.34
N GLU A 186 -2.62 -16.60 -2.50
CA GLU A 186 -2.78 -17.62 -3.55
C GLU A 186 -2.36 -19.02 -3.06
N THR A 187 -1.25 -19.14 -2.34
CA THR A 187 -0.80 -20.41 -1.77
C THR A 187 -1.84 -20.99 -0.81
N ASP A 188 -2.43 -20.17 0.06
CA ASP A 188 -3.49 -20.59 0.98
C ASP A 188 -4.73 -21.10 0.21
N LEU A 189 -5.07 -20.43 -0.90
CA LEU A 189 -6.17 -20.84 -1.79
C LEU A 189 -5.89 -22.17 -2.50
N MET A 190 -4.68 -22.35 -3.04
CA MET A 190 -4.28 -23.52 -3.82
C MET A 190 -4.03 -24.76 -2.96
N THR A 191 -3.58 -24.58 -1.71
CA THR A 191 -3.37 -25.68 -0.75
C THR A 191 -4.64 -26.02 0.03
N GLY A 192 -5.58 -25.08 0.11
CA GLY A 192 -6.86 -25.25 0.81
C GLY A 192 -7.63 -26.52 0.45
N PRO A 193 -7.77 -26.90 -0.84
CA PRO A 193 -8.44 -28.13 -1.25
C PRO A 193 -7.85 -29.44 -0.72
N TYR A 194 -6.56 -29.43 -0.39
CA TYR A 194 -5.80 -30.60 0.08
C TYR A 194 -5.51 -30.57 1.59
N THR A 195 -5.91 -29.50 2.28
CA THR A 195 -5.63 -29.30 3.69
C THR A 195 -6.78 -29.83 4.54
N LEU A 196 -6.52 -30.87 5.34
CA LEU A 196 -7.54 -31.43 6.24
C LEU A 196 -8.09 -30.37 7.20
N GLY A 197 -9.41 -30.25 7.27
CA GLY A 197 -10.09 -29.26 8.11
C GLY A 197 -10.26 -27.88 7.45
N SER A 198 -9.74 -27.68 6.25
CA SER A 198 -9.99 -26.47 5.46
C SER A 198 -11.44 -26.45 4.93
N PRO A 199 -12.15 -25.31 5.01
CA PRO A 199 -13.44 -25.14 4.33
C PRO A 199 -13.39 -25.32 2.81
N LEU A 200 -12.20 -25.24 2.20
CA LEU A 200 -11.98 -25.45 0.78
C LEU A 200 -11.73 -26.93 0.41
N THR A 201 -11.67 -27.84 1.38
CA THR A 201 -11.39 -29.26 1.14
C THR A 201 -12.29 -29.81 0.03
N ASN A 202 -11.70 -30.51 -0.95
CA ASN A 202 -12.39 -31.09 -2.12
C ASN A 202 -13.09 -30.09 -3.07
N HIS A 203 -12.84 -28.78 -2.93
CA HIS A 203 -13.34 -27.79 -3.89
C HIS A 203 -12.32 -27.55 -4.99
N VAL A 204 -12.83 -27.23 -6.19
CA VAL A 204 -11.99 -26.75 -7.29
C VAL A 204 -11.82 -25.25 -7.12
N VAL A 205 -10.57 -24.80 -7.06
CA VAL A 205 -10.19 -23.40 -6.90
C VAL A 205 -9.37 -22.98 -8.11
N ASP A 206 -9.74 -21.87 -8.72
CA ASP A 206 -9.00 -21.22 -9.81
C ASP A 206 -8.49 -19.87 -9.31
N THR A 207 -7.21 -19.58 -9.55
CA THR A 207 -6.55 -18.35 -9.08
C THR A 207 -5.64 -17.78 -10.15
N ARG A 208 -5.49 -16.46 -10.13
CA ARG A 208 -4.50 -15.74 -10.91
C ARG A 208 -4.00 -14.54 -10.13
N VAL A 209 -2.68 -14.41 -10.06
CA VAL A 209 -1.98 -13.22 -9.56
C VAL A 209 -1.54 -12.35 -10.75
N ALA A 210 -1.85 -11.06 -10.69
CA ALA A 210 -1.43 -10.09 -11.71
C ALA A 210 -1.02 -8.76 -11.10
N LEU A 211 0.02 -8.14 -11.67
CA LEU A 211 0.40 -6.78 -11.35
C LEU A 211 -0.60 -5.79 -11.99
N THR A 212 -1.15 -4.88 -11.19
CA THR A 212 -2.03 -3.80 -11.66
C THR A 212 -1.37 -2.43 -11.50
N LYS A 213 -1.59 -1.55 -12.49
CA LYS A 213 -1.09 -0.16 -12.50
C LYS A 213 -1.98 0.79 -11.69
N ALA A 214 -2.54 0.30 -10.59
CA ALA A 214 -3.47 1.07 -9.79
C ALA A 214 -2.73 2.24 -9.11
N VAL A 215 -3.21 3.46 -9.37
CA VAL A 215 -2.75 4.69 -8.75
C VAL A 215 -3.16 4.65 -7.28
N SER A 216 -2.28 5.15 -6.39
CA SER A 216 -2.48 5.25 -4.95
C SER A 216 -3.81 5.94 -4.58
N THR A 217 -4.88 5.16 -4.48
CA THR A 217 -6.14 5.55 -3.84
C THR A 217 -6.11 5.13 -2.36
N ASP A 218 -6.91 5.79 -1.51
CA ASP A 218 -7.20 5.32 -0.15
C ASP A 218 -7.83 3.92 -0.20
N LEU A 219 -6.99 2.89 -0.19
CA LEU A 219 -7.41 1.50 -0.23
C LEU A 219 -8.05 1.14 1.11
N GLN A 220 -9.32 0.74 1.06
CA GLN A 220 -9.97 0.18 2.23
C GLN A 220 -9.43 -1.23 2.50
N ARG A 221 -9.02 -1.47 3.75
CA ARG A 221 -8.56 -2.77 4.21
C ARG A 221 -9.73 -3.74 4.36
N ILE A 222 -9.52 -5.00 3.99
CA ILE A 222 -10.47 -6.09 4.24
C ILE A 222 -10.23 -6.64 5.64
N PHE A 223 -11.30 -6.76 6.42
CA PHE A 223 -11.31 -7.47 7.68
C PHE A 223 -12.34 -8.61 7.64
N HIS A 224 -12.09 -9.66 8.42
CA HIS A 224 -13.02 -10.79 8.49
C HIS A 224 -14.36 -10.39 9.11
N LEU A 225 -14.36 -9.31 9.91
CA LEU A 225 -15.55 -8.67 10.47
C LEU A 225 -16.42 -7.98 9.39
N ASP A 226 -15.89 -7.77 8.18
CA ASP A 226 -16.68 -7.26 7.06
C ASP A 226 -17.63 -8.34 6.49
N TYR A 227 -17.44 -9.61 6.85
CA TYR A 227 -18.34 -10.69 6.50
C TYR A 227 -19.67 -10.55 7.27
N VAL A 228 -20.78 -10.49 6.53
CA VAL A 228 -22.13 -10.46 7.08
C VAL A 228 -22.78 -11.83 6.85
N PRO A 229 -23.01 -12.64 7.92
CA PRO A 229 -23.54 -14.00 7.79
C PRO A 229 -24.94 -14.10 7.19
N ASP A 230 -25.77 -13.08 7.40
CA ASP A 230 -27.18 -13.03 6.96
C ASP A 230 -27.36 -12.26 5.65
N ASP A 231 -26.27 -11.97 4.93
CA ASP A 231 -26.33 -11.39 3.59
C ASP A 231 -27.10 -12.35 2.65
N SER A 232 -28.05 -11.83 1.88
CA SER A 232 -28.89 -12.64 0.96
C SER A 232 -28.08 -13.40 -0.08
N GLU A 233 -26.85 -12.96 -0.35
CA GLU A 233 -25.89 -13.67 -1.21
C GLU A 233 -25.08 -14.75 -0.49
N SER A 234 -25.23 -14.93 0.83
CA SER A 234 -24.54 -15.93 1.64
C SER A 234 -25.55 -16.88 2.31
N PRO A 235 -26.18 -17.82 1.58
CA PRO A 235 -27.28 -18.64 2.10
C PRO A 235 -26.85 -19.65 3.19
N GLN A 236 -25.59 -19.61 3.61
CA GLN A 236 -24.99 -20.56 4.53
C GLN A 236 -24.63 -19.84 5.82
N SER A 237 -25.59 -19.76 6.74
CA SER A 237 -25.31 -19.30 8.10
C SER A 237 -24.08 -20.05 8.64
N THR A 238 -23.08 -19.28 9.05
CA THR A 238 -21.93 -19.78 9.83
C THR A 238 -22.44 -20.20 11.20
N ASN A 239 -23.04 -21.39 11.29
CA ASN A 239 -23.11 -22.10 12.55
C ASN A 239 -21.72 -22.72 12.84
N ILE A 240 -20.72 -21.85 13.00
CA ILE A 240 -19.72 -22.13 14.03
C ILE A 240 -20.36 -21.54 15.26
N HIS A 241 -21.05 -22.38 16.02
CA HIS A 241 -21.56 -21.96 17.31
C HIS A 241 -20.40 -21.34 18.10
N ILE A 242 -20.57 -20.09 18.52
CA ILE A 242 -19.76 -19.40 19.54
C ILE A 242 -19.62 -20.25 20.84
N VAL A 243 -20.36 -21.35 20.94
CA VAL A 243 -20.27 -22.38 21.98
C VAL A 243 -18.92 -23.11 21.99
N ASP A 244 -18.22 -23.26 20.86
CA ASP A 244 -16.98 -24.06 20.84
C ASP A 244 -15.73 -23.30 21.30
N LEU A 245 -15.65 -21.96 21.14
CA LEU A 245 -14.57 -21.18 21.75
C LEU A 245 -14.68 -21.14 23.28
N LYS A 246 -15.91 -21.04 23.82
CA LYS A 246 -16.13 -21.11 25.28
C LYS A 246 -15.85 -22.50 25.84
N ARG A 247 -16.10 -23.57 25.09
CA ARG A 247 -15.74 -24.94 25.50
C ARG A 247 -14.23 -25.14 25.59
N PHE A 248 -13.48 -24.61 24.61
CA PHE A 248 -12.02 -24.67 24.61
C PHE A 248 -11.39 -23.87 25.76
N GLU A 249 -11.94 -22.70 26.11
CA GLU A 249 -11.48 -21.90 27.26
C GLU A 249 -11.90 -22.48 28.62
N SER A 250 -13.00 -23.24 28.69
CA SER A 250 -13.53 -23.80 29.95
C SER A 250 -12.96 -25.17 30.37
N GLY A 251 -12.10 -25.79 29.55
CA GLY A 251 -11.40 -27.03 29.90
C GLY A 251 -12.29 -28.23 30.24
N ARG A 252 -13.55 -28.27 29.75
CA ARG A 252 -14.43 -29.44 29.94
C ARG A 252 -14.55 -30.25 28.67
N PHE A 253 -13.80 -31.34 28.63
CA PHE A 253 -14.05 -32.48 27.75
C PHE A 253 -14.87 -33.50 28.53
N ASN A 254 -16.05 -33.88 28.00
CA ASN A 254 -16.73 -35.12 28.38
C ASN A 254 -16.36 -36.19 27.34
#